data_AF-A0A498HQ91-F1
#
_entry.id   AF-A0A498HQ91-F1
#
_cell.length_a   1.000
_cell.length_b   1.000
_cell.length_c   1.000
_cell.angle_alpha   90.00
_cell.angle_beta   90.00
_cell.angle_gamma   90.00
#
_symmetry.space_group_name_H-M   'P 1'
#
loop_
_entity.id
_entity.type
_entity.pdbx_description
1 polymer ?
#
loop_
_entity_poly.entity_id
_entity_poly.type
_entity_poly.pdbx_seq_one_letter_code
_entity_poly.pdbx_strand_id
1 'polypeptide(L)'
;MLAKESGSSEFDLPEEVLELLPSDPLEQLDVARKIRSLTLSTRSSALVEKLAEKDQIIADLQSQEGLVKERAVLSNTEEAEQRCIEGN
;
A
#
# COMPACT_ATOMS: atom_id res chain seq x y z
N MET A 1 -45.86 -19.71 -12.87
CA MET A 1 -45.25 -18.42 -12.48
C MET A 1 -43.90 -18.76 -11.89
N LEU A 2 -42.80 -18.57 -12.64
CA LEU A 2 -41.46 -18.83 -12.13
C LEU A 2 -41.04 -17.70 -11.18
N ALA A 3 -40.51 -18.09 -10.03
CA ALA A 3 -40.07 -17.19 -8.98
C ALA A 3 -39.00 -16.24 -9.52
N LYS A 4 -39.33 -14.95 -9.54
CA LYS A 4 -38.36 -13.87 -9.66
C LYS A 4 -37.72 -13.72 -8.28
N GLU A 5 -36.58 -14.39 -8.08
CA GLU A 5 -35.72 -14.13 -6.94
C GLU A 5 -35.10 -12.73 -7.14
N SER A 6 -35.73 -11.75 -6.51
CA SER A 6 -35.23 -10.38 -6.40
C SER A 6 -34.05 -10.34 -5.43
N GLY A 7 -32.86 -10.66 -5.93
CA GLY A 7 -31.57 -10.34 -5.30
C GLY A 7 -30.78 -9.25 -6.04
N SER A 8 -31.34 -8.69 -7.11
CA SER A 8 -30.65 -7.85 -8.09
C SER A 8 -30.96 -6.36 -7.88
N SER A 9 -30.06 -5.61 -7.24
CA SER A 9 -30.08 -4.14 -7.36
C SER A 9 -28.69 -3.49 -7.30
N GLU A 10 -27.58 -4.21 -7.46
CA GLU A 10 -26.27 -3.53 -7.41
C GLU A 10 -25.21 -4.02 -8.42
N PHE A 11 -25.48 -5.09 -9.18
CA PHE A 11 -24.56 -5.58 -10.21
C PHE A 11 -25.33 -5.92 -11.50
N ASP A 12 -25.74 -4.89 -12.22
CA ASP A 12 -26.10 -5.05 -13.63
C ASP A 12 -24.79 -5.10 -14.42
N LEU A 13 -24.41 -6.31 -14.85
CA LEU A 13 -23.33 -6.50 -15.81
C LEU A 13 -23.84 -6.11 -17.20
N PRO A 14 -22.99 -5.52 -18.06
CA PRO A 14 -23.33 -5.27 -19.46
C PRO A 14 -23.76 -6.57 -20.16
N GLU A 15 -24.71 -6.47 -21.10
CA GLU A 15 -25.27 -7.62 -21.82
C GLU A 15 -24.16 -8.43 -22.51
N GLU A 16 -23.16 -7.74 -23.06
CA GLU A 16 -22.04 -8.40 -23.75
C GLU A 16 -21.19 -9.23 -22.78
N VAL A 17 -21.15 -8.87 -21.49
CA VAL A 17 -20.45 -9.64 -20.46
C VAL A 17 -21.29 -10.84 -20.03
N LEU A 18 -22.61 -10.67 -19.92
CA LEU A 18 -23.53 -11.77 -19.59
C LEU A 18 -23.50 -12.86 -20.65
N GLU A 19 -23.43 -12.50 -21.93
CA GLU A 19 -23.30 -13.44 -23.05
C GLU A 19 -22.00 -14.27 -23.00
N LEU A 20 -20.95 -13.74 -22.37
CA LEU A 20 -19.65 -14.41 -22.22
C LEU A 20 -19.58 -15.30 -20.97
N LEU A 21 -20.54 -15.21 -20.05
CA LEU A 21 -20.56 -16.06 -18.86
C LEU A 21 -20.89 -17.51 -19.27
N PRO A 22 -20.23 -18.52 -18.66
CA PRO A 22 -20.60 -19.90 -18.88
C PRO A 22 -22.04 -20.14 -18.46
N SER A 23 -22.76 -21.00 -19.16
CA SER A 23 -24.17 -21.31 -18.84
C SER A 23 -24.31 -22.22 -17.61
N ASP A 24 -23.26 -23.00 -17.28
CA ASP A 24 -23.26 -23.88 -16.12
C ASP A 24 -23.01 -23.09 -14.81
N PRO A 25 -23.89 -23.22 -13.79
CA PRO A 25 -23.76 -22.47 -12.54
C PRO A 25 -22.47 -22.75 -11.75
N LEU A 26 -21.92 -23.97 -11.81
CA LEU A 26 -20.68 -24.28 -11.09
C LEU A 26 -19.47 -23.65 -11.79
N GLU A 27 -19.44 -23.68 -13.13
CA GLU A 27 -18.45 -22.96 -13.91
C GLU A 27 -18.52 -21.43 -13.70
N GLN A 28 -19.71 -20.86 -13.55
CA GLN A 28 -19.87 -19.44 -13.20
C GLN A 28 -19.26 -19.11 -11.83
N LEU A 29 -19.45 -19.97 -10.83
CA LEU A 29 -18.84 -19.80 -9.52
C LEU A 29 -17.31 -19.87 -9.60
N ASP A 30 -16.77 -20.75 -10.45
CA ASP A 30 -15.34 -20.85 -10.68
C ASP A 30 -14.76 -19.58 -11.33
N VAL A 31 -15.45 -19.02 -12.32
CA VAL A 31 -15.10 -17.71 -12.91
C VAL A 31 -15.14 -16.61 -11.84
N ALA A 32 -16.20 -16.54 -11.04
CA ALA A 32 -16.32 -15.58 -9.95
C ALA A 32 -15.18 -15.72 -8.93
N ARG A 33 -14.78 -16.95 -8.59
CA ARG A 33 -13.66 -17.22 -7.68
C ARG A 33 -12.32 -16.77 -8.27
N LYS A 34 -12.09 -17.03 -9.56
CA LYS A 34 -10.90 -16.57 -10.28
C LYS A 34 -10.82 -15.05 -10.30
N ILE A 35 -11.91 -14.37 -10.63
CA ILE A 35 -11.99 -12.90 -10.61
C ILE A 35 -11.70 -12.38 -9.19
N ARG A 36 -12.35 -12.92 -8.16
CA ARG A 36 -12.10 -12.51 -6.78
C ARG A 36 -10.63 -12.71 -6.36
N SER A 37 -10.03 -13.84 -6.73
CA SER A 37 -8.61 -14.12 -6.45
C SER A 37 -7.70 -13.10 -7.13
N LEU A 38 -7.95 -12.76 -8.40
CA LEU A 38 -7.19 -11.75 -9.13
C LEU A 38 -7.35 -10.35 -8.50
N THR A 39 -8.58 -9.97 -8.15
CA THR A 39 -8.85 -8.70 -7.47
C THR A 39 -8.13 -8.61 -6.12
N LEU A 40 -8.13 -9.69 -5.34
CA LEU A 40 -7.37 -9.76 -4.09
C LEU A 40 -5.86 -9.66 -4.31
N SER A 41 -5.34 -10.37 -5.32
CA SER A 41 -3.92 -10.30 -5.68
C SER A 41 -3.50 -8.87 -6.06
N THR A 42 -4.28 -8.21 -6.92
CA THR A 42 -4.04 -6.83 -7.35
C THR A 42 -4.04 -5.86 -6.16
N ARG A 43 -5.02 -6.02 -5.25
CA ARG A 43 -5.08 -5.22 -4.02
C ARG A 43 -3.89 -5.47 -3.11
N SER A 44 -3.45 -6.73 -2.99
CA SER A 44 -2.28 -7.12 -2.21
C SER A 44 -1.02 -6.45 -2.78
N SER A 45 -0.81 -6.50 -4.09
CA SER A 45 0.32 -5.86 -4.76
C SER A 45 0.36 -4.35 -4.53
N ALA A 46 -0.78 -3.66 -4.65
CA ALA A 46 -0.86 -2.21 -4.40
C ALA A 46 -0.55 -1.83 -2.93
N LEU A 47 -0.88 -2.70 -1.97
CA LEU A 47 -0.52 -2.48 -0.57
C LEU A 47 0.98 -2.70 -0.33
N VAL A 48 1.59 -3.69 -0.97
CA VAL A 48 3.04 -3.94 -0.89
C VAL A 48 3.82 -2.77 -1.47
N GLU A 49 3.40 -2.22 -2.60
CA GLU A 49 4.02 -1.04 -3.21
C GLU A 49 3.96 0.18 -2.27
N LYS A 50 2.78 0.49 -1.71
CA LYS A 50 2.61 1.57 -0.73
C LYS A 50 3.43 1.37 0.54
N LEU A 51 3.64 0.11 0.96
CA LEU A 51 4.48 -0.19 2.11
C LEU A 51 5.95 0.10 1.78
N ALA A 52 6.43 -0.34 0.62
CA ALA A 52 7.79 -0.06 0.17
C ALA A 52 8.07 1.45 0.03
N GLU A 53 7.12 2.23 -0.51
CA GLU A 53 7.22 3.70 -0.55
C GLU A 53 7.39 4.30 0.86
N LYS A 54 6.61 3.80 1.83
CA LYS A 54 6.68 4.27 3.22
C LYS A 54 7.98 3.89 3.89
N ASP A 55 8.48 2.68 3.67
CA ASP A 55 9.77 2.23 4.20
C ASP A 55 10.91 3.08 3.65
N GLN A 56 10.86 3.47 2.37
CA GLN A 56 11.84 4.39 1.79
C GLN A 56 11.80 5.77 2.48
N ILE A 57 10.61 6.34 2.69
CA ILE A 57 10.46 7.62 3.39
C ILE A 57 11.00 7.53 4.84
N ILE A 58 10.74 6.41 5.53
CA ILE A 58 11.26 6.18 6.88
C ILE A 58 12.79 6.14 6.87
N ALA A 59 13.39 5.40 5.93
CA ALA A 59 14.84 5.31 5.79
C ALA A 59 15.47 6.69 5.53
N ASP A 60 14.87 7.48 4.64
CA ASP A 60 15.35 8.83 4.33
C ASP A 60 15.28 9.74 5.56
N LEU A 61 14.18 9.70 6.31
CA LEU A 61 14.01 10.48 7.53
C LEU A 61 15.00 10.06 8.62
N GLN A 62 15.23 8.75 8.79
CA GLN A 62 16.21 8.23 9.75
C GLN A 62 17.63 8.66 9.38
N SER A 63 17.97 8.71 8.08
CA SER A 63 19.25 9.23 7.61
C SER A 63 19.42 10.71 7.96
N GLN A 64 18.39 11.54 7.70
CA GLN A 64 18.41 12.97 8.05
C GLN A 64 18.55 13.19 9.55
N GLU A 65 17.82 12.43 10.36
CA GLU A 65 17.93 12.49 11.82
C GLU A 65 19.36 12.18 12.29
N GLY A 66 19.99 11.15 11.70
CA GLY A 66 21.39 10.80 11.97
C GLY A 66 22.34 11.95 11.67
N LEU A 67 22.24 12.57 10.49
CA LEU A 67 23.06 13.72 10.10
C LEU A 67 22.88 14.92 11.03
N VAL A 68 21.64 15.21 11.44
CA VAL A 68 21.35 16.31 12.37
C VAL A 68 21.98 16.04 13.74
N LYS A 69 21.90 14.80 14.24
CA LYS A 69 22.53 14.41 15.50
C LYS A 69 24.05 14.54 15.43
N GLU A 70 24.67 14.08 14.35
CA GLU A 70 26.11 14.23 14.14
C GLU A 70 26.55 15.70 14.14
N ARG A 71 25.84 16.56 13.40
CA ARG A 71 26.11 18.00 13.38
C ARG A 71 25.97 18.63 14.77
N ALA A 72 24.97 18.24 15.55
CA ALA A 72 24.78 18.76 16.91
C ALA A 72 25.94 18.37 17.83
N VAL A 73 26.48 17.16 17.68
CA VAL A 73 27.66 16.71 18.44
C VAL A 73 28.88 17.56 18.06
N LEU A 74 29.13 17.76 16.78
CA LEU A 74 30.26 18.57 16.30
C LEU A 74 30.19 20.01 16.81
N SER A 75 29.01 20.63 16.76
CA SER A 75 28.79 21.98 17.31
C SER A 75 29.09 22.05 18.82
N ASN A 76 28.63 21.06 19.59
CA ASN A 76 28.88 21.03 21.03
C ASN A 76 30.36 20.81 21.37
N THR A 77 31.09 20.05 20.55
CA THR A 77 32.54 19.85 20.72
C THR A 77 33.33 21.11 20.38
N GLU A 78 32.98 21.81 19.30
CA GLU A 78 33.59 23.09 18.92
C GLU A 78 33.39 24.15 20.01
N GLU A 79 32.19 24.24 20.59
CA GLU A 79 31.91 25.15 21.71
C GLU A 79 32.73 24.83 22.97
N ALA A 80 32.96 23.55 23.25
CA ALA A 80 33.77 23.12 24.39
C ALA A 80 35.26 23.47 24.21
N GLU A 81 35.79 23.27 23.00
CA GLU A 81 37.17 23.64 22.66
C GLU A 81 37.39 25.15 22.75
N GLN A 82 36.46 25.97 22.24
CA GLN A 82 36.55 27.43 22.30
C GLN A 82 36.56 27.96 23.73
N ARG A 83 35.74 27.39 24.63
CA ARG A 83 35.75 27.75 26.07
C ARG A 83 37.08 27.42 26.76
N CYS A 84 37.74 26.34 26.38
CA CYS A 84 39.06 25.98 26.90
C CYS A 84 40.16 26.96 26.45
N ILE A 85 40.03 27.53 25.25
CA ILE A 85 40.99 28.51 24.71
C ILE A 85 40.81 29.88 25.37
N GLU A 86 39.56 30.33 25.55
CA GLU A 86 39.26 31.66 26.15
C GLU A 86 39.47 31.72 27.67
N GLY A 87 39.60 30.58 28.35
CA GLY A 87 39.82 30.48 29.80
C GLY A 87 41.28 30.47 30.28
N ASN A 88 42.26 30.58 29.37
CA ASN A 88 43.71 30.71 29.65
C ASN A 88 44.21 32.12 29.35
#